data_AF-A0A356Q2F6-F1
#
_entry.id   AF-A0A356Q2F6-F1
#
_cell.length_a   1.000
_cell.length_b   1.000
_cell.length_c   1.000
_cell.angle_alpha   90.00
_cell.angle_beta   90.00
_cell.angle_gamma   90.00
#
_symmetry.space_group_name_H-M   'P 1'
#
loop_
_entity.id
_entity.type
_entity.pdbx_description
1 polymer ?
#
loop_
_entity_poly.entity_id
_entity_poly.type
_entity_poly.pdbx_seq_one_letter_code
_entity_poly.pdbx_strand_id
1 'polypeptide(L)'
;MGYKFQFITLAGFHSLNYATYELSRGYRDSGMTAYSALQNAEFAAEENGYTAHRHQREVGAGWFDAVSMAVSAGTSSTTALDDSTEEAQFTQVAAE
;
A
#
# COMPACT_ATOMS: atom_id res chain seq x y z
N MET A 1 -3.15 37.90 -14.08
CA MET A 1 -3.37 36.66 -14.87
C MET A 1 -4.57 35.87 -14.39
N GLY A 2 -4.80 35.64 -13.08
CA GLY A 2 -6.13 35.24 -12.58
C GLY A 2 -6.53 33.76 -12.78
N TYR A 3 -5.59 32.87 -13.09
CA TYR A 3 -5.86 31.43 -13.23
C TYR A 3 -6.26 30.79 -11.88
N LYS A 4 -7.57 30.61 -11.68
CA LYS A 4 -8.16 30.05 -10.44
C LYS A 4 -8.15 28.53 -10.36
N PHE A 5 -7.93 27.85 -11.48
CA PHE A 5 -7.79 26.40 -11.55
C PHE A 5 -6.64 26.07 -12.50
N GLN A 6 -5.72 25.26 -12.01
CA GLN A 6 -4.54 24.80 -12.74
C GLN A 6 -4.37 23.33 -12.42
N PHE A 7 -4.08 22.53 -13.45
CA PHE A 7 -3.94 21.09 -13.32
C PHE A 7 -2.96 20.58 -14.36
N ILE A 8 -2.33 19.46 -14.06
CA ILE A 8 -1.38 18.79 -14.96
C ILE A 8 -2.14 17.64 -15.61
N THR A 9 -2.45 17.77 -16.89
CA THR A 9 -3.28 16.82 -17.64
C THR A 9 -2.72 15.39 -17.62
N LEU A 10 -1.40 15.24 -17.75
CA LEU A 10 -0.75 13.95 -17.92
C LEU A 10 0.04 13.47 -16.69
N ALA A 11 -0.21 14.04 -15.50
CA ALA A 11 0.53 13.68 -14.29
C ALA A 11 0.50 12.17 -14.01
N GLY A 12 -0.69 11.56 -14.06
CA GLY A 12 -0.86 10.11 -13.83
C GLY A 12 -0.19 9.25 -14.90
N PHE A 13 -0.19 9.67 -16.17
CA PHE A 13 0.49 8.94 -17.25
C PHE A 13 2.00 8.91 -17.01
N HIS A 14 2.60 10.07 -16.71
CA HIS A 14 4.04 10.16 -16.49
C HIS A 14 4.47 9.43 -15.20
N SER A 15 3.74 9.59 -14.09
CA SER A 15 4.11 8.95 -12.82
C SER A 15 4.03 7.42 -12.90
N LEU A 16 2.95 6.87 -13.47
CA LEU A 16 2.75 5.43 -13.59
C LEU A 16 3.80 4.79 -14.50
N ASN A 17 4.02 5.35 -15.70
CA ASN A 17 4.96 4.78 -16.66
C ASN A 17 6.41 4.86 -16.17
N TYR A 18 6.80 6.02 -15.61
CA TYR A 18 8.17 6.20 -15.15
C TYR A 18 8.50 5.31 -13.95
N ALA A 19 7.64 5.25 -12.93
CA ALA A 19 7.84 4.40 -11.76
C ALA A 19 7.95 2.91 -12.16
N THR A 20 7.07 2.44 -13.05
CA THR A 20 7.08 1.06 -13.53
C THR A 20 8.34 0.75 -14.35
N TYR A 21 8.78 1.68 -15.21
CA TYR A 21 9.98 1.52 -16.02
C TYR A 21 11.25 1.41 -15.16
N GLU A 22 11.42 2.33 -14.20
CA GLU A 22 12.58 2.33 -13.31
C GLU A 22 12.59 1.10 -12.39
N LEU A 23 11.43 0.68 -11.85
CA LEU A 23 11.33 -0.57 -11.10
C LEU A 23 11.71 -1.78 -11.96
N SER A 24 11.21 -1.86 -13.19
CA SER A 24 11.51 -2.97 -14.12
C SER A 24 13.00 -3.04 -14.47
N ARG A 25 13.64 -1.88 -14.69
CA ARG A 25 15.08 -1.80 -14.92
C ARG A 25 15.88 -2.23 -13.70
N GLY A 26 15.56 -1.70 -12.52
CA GLY A 26 16.23 -2.06 -11.28
C GLY A 26 16.06 -3.54 -10.95
N TYR A 27 14.88 -4.10 -11.20
CA TYR A 27 14.59 -5.52 -10.98
C TYR A 27 15.36 -6.41 -11.96
N ARG A 28 15.50 -6.03 -13.23
CA ARG A 28 16.38 -6.72 -14.19
C ARG A 28 17.82 -6.77 -13.69
N ASP A 29 18.31 -5.67 -13.11
CA ASP A 29 19.73 -5.51 -12.75
C ASP A 29 20.07 -6.11 -11.38
N SER A 30 19.13 -6.11 -10.43
CA SER A 30 19.40 -6.45 -9.01
C SER A 30 18.31 -7.28 -8.31
N GLY A 31 17.28 -7.72 -9.06
CA GLY A 31 16.19 -8.55 -8.56
C GLY A 31 15.46 -7.92 -7.37
N MET A 32 15.26 -8.72 -6.31
CA MET A 32 14.53 -8.30 -5.11
C MET A 32 15.14 -7.11 -4.38
N THR A 33 16.43 -6.80 -4.58
CA THR A 33 17.06 -5.59 -4.00
C THR A 33 16.34 -4.33 -4.46
N ALA A 34 15.96 -4.25 -5.75
CA ALA A 34 15.23 -3.10 -6.28
C ALA A 34 13.82 -3.00 -5.71
N TYR A 35 13.13 -4.13 -5.51
CA TYR A 35 11.79 -4.14 -4.93
C TYR A 35 11.83 -3.81 -3.42
N SER A 36 12.81 -4.32 -2.68
CA SER A 36 12.99 -3.98 -1.27
C SER A 36 13.30 -2.48 -1.07
N ALA A 37 14.04 -1.86 -1.99
CA ALA A 37 14.25 -0.42 -1.97
C ALA A 37 12.93 0.37 -2.12
N LEU A 38 12.02 -0.08 -3.00
CA LEU A 38 10.68 0.48 -3.11
C LEU A 38 9.88 0.30 -1.80
N GLN A 39 9.85 -0.92 -1.26
CA GLN A 39 9.13 -1.21 -0.01
C GLN A 39 9.67 -0.39 1.18
N ASN A 40 10.98 -0.21 1.29
CA ASN A 40 11.58 0.64 2.33
C ASN A 40 11.21 2.12 2.15
N ALA A 41 11.12 2.60 0.91
CA ALA A 41 10.64 3.96 0.63
C ALA A 41 9.16 4.11 1.02
N GLU A 42 8.33 3.09 0.82
CA GLU A 42 6.94 3.07 1.26
C GLU A 42 6.80 3.10 2.79
N PHE A 43 7.62 2.35 3.52
CA PHE A 43 7.68 2.44 4.99
C PHE A 43 8.12 3.83 5.45
N ALA A 44 9.18 4.39 4.86
CA ALA A 44 9.65 5.72 5.19
C ALA A 44 8.58 6.80 4.92
N ALA A 45 7.76 6.63 3.89
CA ALA A 45 6.68 7.56 3.56
C ALA A 45 5.52 7.53 4.56
N GLU A 46 5.43 6.53 5.46
CA GLU A 46 4.40 6.47 6.51
C GLU A 46 4.45 7.71 7.41
N GLU A 47 5.64 8.26 7.70
CA GLU A 47 5.79 9.49 8.50
C GLU A 47 5.07 10.70 7.87
N ASN A 48 4.85 10.64 6.56
CA ASN A 48 4.17 11.67 5.76
C ASN A 48 2.69 11.30 5.47
N GLY A 49 2.17 10.23 6.08
CA GLY A 49 0.79 9.78 5.94
C GLY A 49 0.53 8.76 4.84
N TYR A 50 1.56 8.14 4.24
CA TYR A 50 1.36 7.05 3.29
C TYR A 50 0.94 5.74 3.99
N THR A 51 -0.14 5.11 3.52
CA THR A 51 -0.73 3.94 4.19
C THR A 51 -0.70 2.65 3.37
N ALA A 52 -0.47 2.75 2.06
CA ALA A 52 -0.65 1.61 1.15
C ALA A 52 0.45 0.53 1.25
N HIS A 53 1.49 0.74 2.09
CA HIS A 53 2.40 -0.34 2.48
C HIS A 53 1.66 -1.48 3.21
N ARG A 54 0.52 -1.17 3.86
CA ARG A 54 -0.48 -2.14 4.36
C ARG A 54 -1.61 -2.30 3.33
N HIS A 55 -1.30 -3.00 2.24
CA HIS A 55 -2.15 -3.08 1.07
C HIS A 55 -3.45 -3.86 1.29
N GLN A 56 -3.51 -4.84 2.21
CA GLN A 56 -4.75 -5.57 2.53
C GLN A 56 -5.77 -4.62 3.17
N ARG A 57 -5.35 -3.84 4.17
CA ARG A 57 -6.15 -2.75 4.74
C ARG A 57 -6.56 -1.73 3.68
N GLU A 58 -5.62 -1.28 2.85
CA GLU A 58 -5.84 -0.21 1.88
C GLU A 58 -6.95 -0.55 0.87
N VAL A 59 -7.02 -1.81 0.44
CA VAL A 59 -8.08 -2.29 -0.47
C VAL A 59 -9.37 -2.71 0.25
N GLY A 60 -9.44 -2.53 1.57
CA GLY A 60 -10.65 -2.70 2.35
C GLY A 60 -10.88 -4.10 2.91
N ALA A 61 -9.86 -4.95 3.07
CA ALA A 61 -10.04 -6.28 3.68
C ALA A 61 -10.76 -6.19 5.04
N GLY A 62 -10.36 -5.27 5.92
CA GLY A 62 -11.01 -5.07 7.22
C GLY A 62 -12.45 -4.54 7.13
N TRP A 63 -12.78 -3.82 6.06
CA TRP A 63 -14.17 -3.41 5.80
C TRP A 63 -15.04 -4.63 5.48
N PHE A 64 -14.54 -5.53 4.63
CA PHE A 64 -15.27 -6.75 4.28
C PHE A 64 -15.31 -7.77 5.43
N ASP A 65 -14.32 -7.78 6.32
CA ASP A 65 -14.39 -8.54 7.57
C ASP A 65 -15.49 -8.01 8.50
N ALA A 66 -15.59 -6.69 8.66
CA ALA A 66 -16.67 -6.08 9.43
C ALA A 66 -18.06 -6.41 8.86
N VAL A 67 -18.20 -6.41 7.53
CA VAL A 67 -19.43 -6.86 6.85
C VAL A 67 -19.72 -8.33 7.15
N SER A 68 -18.70 -9.20 7.05
CA SER A 68 -18.84 -10.64 7.32
C SER A 68 -19.25 -10.93 8.76
N MET A 69 -18.65 -10.21 9.72
CA MET A 69 -19.02 -10.28 11.12
C MET A 69 -20.43 -9.78 11.38
N ALA A 70 -20.85 -8.67 10.74
CA ALA A 70 -22.21 -8.17 10.88
C ALA A 70 -23.26 -9.16 10.35
N VAL A 71 -23.02 -9.76 9.17
CA VAL A 71 -23.94 -10.73 8.54
C VAL A 71 -24.02 -12.04 9.33
N SER A 72 -22.89 -12.50 9.88
CA SER A 72 -22.82 -13.74 10.67
C SER A 72 -23.22 -13.55 12.14
N ALA A 73 -23.71 -12.38 12.55
CA ALA A 73 -23.94 -12.06 13.95
C ALA A 73 -22.71 -12.33 14.86
N GLY A 74 -21.52 -12.08 14.31
CA GLY A 74 -20.24 -12.19 15.01
C GLY A 74 -19.66 -13.61 15.06
N THR A 75 -20.17 -14.56 14.29
CA THR A 75 -19.72 -15.98 14.37
C THR A 75 -18.92 -16.45 13.15
N SER A 76 -18.52 -15.54 12.25
CA SER A 76 -17.66 -15.90 11.12
C SER A 76 -16.31 -16.44 11.63
N SER A 77 -15.86 -17.57 11.06
CA SER A 77 -14.55 -18.16 11.34
C SER A 77 -13.58 -18.04 10.16
N THR A 78 -13.93 -17.20 9.18
CA THR A 78 -13.19 -17.05 7.91
C THR A 78 -13.04 -15.58 7.53
N THR A 79 -12.82 -14.71 8.53
CA THR A 79 -12.32 -13.34 8.30
C THR A 79 -10.92 -13.39 7.69
N ALA A 80 -10.52 -12.33 7.01
CA ALA A 80 -9.32 -12.32 6.16
C ALA A 80 -8.11 -11.65 6.83
N LEU A 81 -8.30 -10.64 7.67
CA LEU A 81 -7.19 -9.91 8.28
C LEU A 81 -6.55 -10.65 9.45
N ASP A 82 -7.35 -11.33 10.26
CA ASP A 82 -6.86 -12.16 11.35
C ASP A 82 -5.96 -13.28 10.78
N ASP A 83 -4.79 -13.48 11.38
CA ASP A 83 -3.74 -14.42 10.92
C ASP A 83 -3.13 -14.11 9.55
N SER A 84 -3.34 -12.90 9.01
CA SER A 84 -2.70 -12.47 7.75
C SER A 84 -1.21 -12.14 7.92
N THR A 85 -0.43 -12.24 6.84
CA THR A 85 0.98 -11.80 6.88
C THR A 85 1.11 -10.30 7.11
N GLU A 86 0.12 -9.51 6.72
CA GLU A 86 0.08 -8.07 7.00
C GLU A 86 -0.02 -7.82 8.52
N GLU A 87 -0.92 -8.52 9.22
CA GLU A 87 -1.03 -8.44 10.68
C GLU A 87 0.28 -8.84 11.37
N ALA A 88 0.89 -9.93 10.92
CA ALA A 88 2.07 -10.50 11.58
C ALA A 88 3.37 -9.71 11.31
N GLN A 89 3.55 -9.11 10.13
CA GLN A 89 4.84 -8.58 9.67
C GLN A 89 4.87 -7.06 9.48
N PHE A 90 3.72 -6.39 9.39
CA PHE A 90 3.63 -4.94 9.12
C PHE A 90 3.21 -4.20 10.39
N THR A 91 3.81 -4.58 11.53
CA THR A 91 3.64 -3.90 12.81
C THR A 91 4.64 -2.75 12.94
N GLN A 92 4.32 -1.73 13.75
CA GLN A 92 5.35 -0.75 14.13
C GLN A 92 6.39 -1.51 14.94
N VAL A 93 7.60 -1.65 14.41
CA VAL A 93 8.75 -2.11 15.19
C VAL A 93 8.92 -1.11 16.32
N ALA A 94 8.72 -1.55 17.57
CA ALA A 94 9.00 -0.74 18.73
C ALA A 94 10.46 -0.27 18.62
N ALA A 95 10.68 1.05 18.64
CA ALA A 95 12.03 1.59 18.70
C ALA A 95 12.70 1.11 20.00
N GLU A 96 13.79 0.34 19.86
CA GLU A 96 14.74 0.06 20.95
C GLU A 96 15.65 1.27 21.20
#